data_AF-A0A3C0BSL6-F1
#
_entry.id   AF-A0A3C0BSL6-F1
#
_cell.length_a   1.000
_cell.length_b   1.000
_cell.length_c   1.000
_cell.angle_alpha   90.00
_cell.angle_beta   90.00
_cell.angle_gamma   90.00
#
_symmetry.space_group_name_H-M   'P 1'
#
loop_
_entity.id
_entity.type
_entity.pdbx_description
1 polymer ?
#
loop_
_entity_poly.entity_id
_entity_poly.type
_entity_poly.pdbx_seq_one_letter_code
_entity_poly.pdbx_strand_id
1 'polypeptide(L)' 'MLGGVGGDGSPLRRKERPRCGARTRKGTTCLVRVEPGKRRCRFHGGLSTGPRTPEGKARIAAAQR' A
#
# COMPACT_ATOMS: atom_id res chain seq x y z
N MET A 1 -2.47 10.34 5.30
CA MET A 1 -3.79 9.67 5.36
C MET A 1 -3.68 8.28 4.75
N LEU A 2 -3.87 7.24 5.56
CA LEU A 2 -3.91 5.86 5.10
C LEU A 2 -5.30 5.59 4.51
N GLY A 3 -5.38 5.03 3.30
CA GLY A 3 -6.66 4.86 2.60
C GLY A 3 -7.45 3.65 3.08
N GLY A 4 -8.78 3.71 2.98
CA GLY A 4 -9.63 2.53 3.15
C GLY A 4 -10.01 2.18 4.58
N VAL A 5 -9.86 3.11 5.52
CA VAL A 5 -10.40 3.02 6.89
C VAL A 5 -11.44 4.12 7.12
N GLY A 6 -12.49 3.80 7.87
CA GLY A 6 -13.51 4.75 8.32
C GLY A 6 -12.99 5.63 9.47
N GLY A 7 -13.79 6.62 9.86
CA GLY A 7 -13.45 7.50 10.99
C GLY A 7 -13.39 6.80 12.35
N ASP A 8 -14.07 5.66 12.46
CA ASP A 8 -14.06 4.73 13.59
C ASP A 8 -12.85 3.76 13.60
N GLY A 9 -11.97 3.86 12.59
CA GLY A 9 -10.83 2.95 12.42
C GLY A 9 -11.19 1.58 11.83
N SER A 10 -12.47 1.31 11.55
CA SER A 10 -12.87 0.05 10.93
C SER A 10 -12.54 0.03 9.43
N PRO A 11 -12.27 -1.14 8.83
CA PRO A 11 -12.05 -1.24 7.39
C PRO A 11 -13.30 -0.88 6.59
N LEU A 12 -13.20 0.07 5.66
CA LEU A 12 -14.29 0.35 4.70
C LEU A 12 -14.58 -0.89 3.84
N ARG A 13 -15.79 -1.03 3.30
CA ARG A 13 -16.08 -2.14 2.37
C ARG A 13 -15.18 -1.99 1.16
N ARG A 14 -14.75 -3.13 0.58
CA ARG A 14 -13.75 -3.13 -0.51
C ARG A 14 -14.12 -2.21 -1.68
N LYS A 15 -15.41 -2.08 -2.00
CA LYS A 15 -15.92 -1.22 -3.09
C LYS A 15 -15.78 0.29 -2.81
N GLU A 16 -15.80 0.70 -1.54
CA GLU A 16 -15.74 2.09 -1.08
C GLU A 16 -14.30 2.59 -0.89
N ARG A 17 -13.33 1.67 -0.79
CA ARG A 17 -11.91 2.03 -0.63
C ARG A 17 -11.38 2.80 -1.85
N PRO A 18 -10.39 3.68 -1.70
CA PRO A 18 -9.77 4.34 -2.86
C PRO A 18 -9.05 3.33 -3.77
N ARG A 19 -8.81 3.74 -5.03
CA ARG A 19 -8.00 2.96 -5.98
C ARG A 19 -6.51 3.11 -5.65
N CYS A 20 -5.72 2.09 -5.98
CA CYS A 20 -4.29 2.01 -5.69
C CYS A 20 -3.47 3.08 -6.42
N GLY A 21 -3.79 3.36 -7.68
CA GLY A 21 -3.12 4.38 -8.48
C GLY A 21 -1.62 4.15 -8.73
N ALA A 22 -1.07 2.96 -8.47
CA ALA A 22 0.31 2.64 -8.84
C ALA A 22 0.43 2.47 -10.36
N ARG A 23 1.58 2.83 -10.95
CA ARG A 23 1.82 2.57 -12.37
C ARG A 23 1.95 1.07 -12.60
N THR A 24 1.11 0.53 -13.48
CA THR A 24 1.18 -0.88 -13.89
C THR A 24 2.28 -1.09 -14.93
N ARG A 25 2.64 -2.34 -15.20
CA ARG A 25 3.61 -2.69 -16.27
C ARG A 25 3.17 -2.19 -17.65
N LYS A 26 1.86 -2.05 -17.89
CA LYS A 26 1.29 -1.48 -19.13
C LYS A 26 1.37 0.05 -19.21
N GLY A 27 1.93 0.71 -18.20
CA GLY A 27 2.03 2.18 -18.12
C GLY A 27 0.78 2.87 -17.58
N THR A 28 -0.36 2.19 -17.45
CA THR A 28 -1.61 2.75 -16.92
C THR A 28 -1.67 2.71 -15.39
N THR A 29 -2.57 3.50 -14.79
CA THR A 29 -2.79 3.52 -13.34
C THR A 29 -3.53 2.28 -12.84
N CYS A 30 -3.11 1.73 -11.70
CA CYS A 30 -3.74 0.56 -11.08
C CYS A 30 -5.14 0.90 -10.55
N LEU A 31 -6.14 0.18 -11.06
CA LEU A 31 -7.55 0.35 -10.72
C LEU A 31 -8.00 -0.50 -9.52
N VAL A 32 -7.14 -1.39 -9.02
CA VAL A 32 -7.43 -2.25 -7.86
C VAL A 32 -7.54 -1.39 -6.61
N ARG A 33 -8.49 -1.74 -5.74
CA ARG A 33 -8.74 -1.05 -4.46
C ARG A 33 -7.59 -1.29 -3.47
N VAL A 34 -7.30 -0.30 -2.62
CA VAL A 34 -6.24 -0.42 -1.60
C VAL A 34 -6.59 -1.41 -0.49
N GLU A 35 -5.57 -1.91 0.19
CA GLU A 35 -5.77 -2.61 1.46
C GLU A 35 -6.14 -1.60 2.57
N PRO A 36 -6.91 -2.02 3.59
CA PRO A 36 -7.31 -1.13 4.68
C PRO A 36 -6.09 -0.54 5.38
N GLY A 37 -6.10 0.77 5.60
CA GLY A 37 -5.01 1.45 6.28
C GLY A 37 -3.73 1.47 5.44
N LYS A 38 -3.81 1.30 4.13
CA LYS A 38 -2.67 1.32 3.23
C LYS A 38 -2.92 2.26 2.05
N ARG A 39 -1.83 2.64 1.38
CA ARG A 39 -1.87 3.49 0.19
C ARG A 39 -1.94 2.69 -1.12
N ARG A 40 -1.65 1.38 -1.07
CA ARG A 40 -1.52 0.52 -2.25
C ARG A 40 -2.32 -0.77 -2.09
N CYS A 41 -2.60 -1.45 -3.19
CA CYS A 41 -3.29 -2.74 -3.20
C CYS A 41 -2.32 -3.90 -2.97
N ARG A 42 -2.85 -5.11 -2.77
CA ARG A 42 -2.07 -6.34 -2.61
C ARG A 42 -0.94 -6.57 -3.62
N PHE A 43 -1.12 -6.16 -4.87
CA PHE A 43 -0.14 -6.37 -5.94
C PHE A 43 0.98 -5.32 -5.96
N HIS A 44 0.77 -4.17 -5.35
CA HIS A 44 1.72 -3.05 -5.34
C HIS A 44 2.19 -2.74 -3.91
N GLY A 45 2.37 -3.78 -3.08
CA GLY A 45 2.93 -3.66 -1.74
C GLY A 45 1.94 -3.37 -0.62
N GLY A 46 0.63 -3.37 -0.87
CA GLY A 46 -0.39 -3.15 0.16
C GLY A 46 -0.37 -4.17 1.30
N LEU A 47 0.09 -5.40 1.03
CA LEU A 47 0.29 -6.44 2.04
C LEU A 47 1.68 -6.42 2.68
N SER A 48 2.61 -5.60 2.16
CA SER A 48 3.93 -5.48 2.76
C SER A 48 3.83 -4.75 4.10
N THR A 49 4.52 -5.28 5.10
CA THR A 49 4.64 -4.67 6.42
C THR A 49 5.92 -3.84 6.55
N GLY A 50 6.75 -3.79 5.51
CA GLY A 50 8.06 -3.16 5.53
C GLY A 50 9.09 -3.93 6.37
N PRO A 51 10.37 -3.51 6.35
CA PRO A 51 11.38 -4.09 7.23
C PRO A 51 11.08 -3.74 8.69
N ARG A 52 10.99 -4.76 9.54
CA ARG A 52 10.71 -4.61 10.97
C ARG A 52 11.97 -4.51 11.84
N THR A 53 13.11 -5.02 11.36
CA THR A 53 14.37 -4.99 12.12
C THR A 53 15.29 -3.84 11.68
N PRO A 54 16.22 -3.40 12.54
CA PRO A 54 17.22 -2.39 12.19
C PRO A 54 18.06 -2.78 10.97
N GLU A 55 18.49 -4.04 10.88
CA GLU A 55 19.31 -4.56 9.78
C GLU A 55 18.53 -4.56 8.47
N GLY A 56 17.25 -4.94 8.52
CA GLY A 56 16.36 -4.90 7.37
C GLY A 56 16.13 -3.46 6.86
N LYS A 57 16.00 -2.50 7.78
CA LYS A 57 15.90 -1.07 7.43
C LYS A 57 17.20 -0.58 6.80
N ALA A 58 18.35 -0.93 7.38
CA ALA A 58 19.68 -0.56 6.87
C ALA A 58 19.92 -1.11 5.45
N ARG A 59 19.56 -2.37 5.20
CA ARG A 59 19.68 -3.02 3.88
C ARG A 59 18.85 -2.29 2.82
N ILE A 60 17.59 -1.97 3.13
CA ILE A 60 16.70 -1.23 2.21
C ILE A 60 17.27 0.18 1.95
N ALA A 61 17.73 0.87 2.99
CA ALA A 61 18.30 2.21 2.88
C ALA A 61 19.61 2.23 2.07
N ALA A 62 20.44 1.18 2.16
CA ALA A 62 21.63 1.04 1.33
C ALA A 62 21.28 0.81 -0.15
N ALA A 63 20.23 0.04 -0.45
CA ALA A 63 19.79 -0.25 -1.82
C ALA A 63 19.06 0.92 -2.52
N GLN A 64 18.67 1.96 -1.77
CA GLN A 64 18.01 3.16 -2.30
C GLN A 64 18.96 4.34 -2.56
N ARG A 65 20.25 4.16 -2.29
CA ARG A 65 21.32 5.10 -2.68
C ARG A 65 21.78 4.80 -4.10
#